data_AF-A6GIM5-F1
#
_entry.id   AF-A6GIM5-F1
#
_cell.length_a   1.000
_cell.length_b   1.000
_cell.length_c   1.000
_cell.angle_alpha   90.00
_cell.angle_beta   90.00
_cell.angle_gamma   90.00
#
_symmetry.space_group_name_H-M   'P 1'
#
loop_
_entity.id
_entity.type
_entity.pdbx_description
1 polymer ?
#
loop_
_entity_poly.entity_id
_entity_poly.type
_entity_poly.pdbx_seq_one_letter_code
_entity_poly.pdbx_strand_id
1 'polypeptide(L)' 'MASLGLGLAGPGCQAQTKRCDAVAAHIAELAQAEGVAAPGLSLAIEADCDAEPRPSEALVECMLAAESLEAVRAC' A
#
# COMPACT_ATOMS: atom_id res chain seq x y z
N MET A 1 -34.70 16.34 -3.29
CA MET A 1 -33.64 17.35 -3.12
C MET A 1 -32.31 16.68 -3.43
N ALA A 2 -31.63 17.19 -4.47
CA ALA A 2 -30.25 16.96 -4.91
C ALA A 2 -29.62 15.57 -4.76
N SER A 3 -29.75 14.77 -5.82
CA SER A 3 -28.82 13.69 -6.17
C SER A 3 -27.48 14.31 -6.61
N LEU A 4 -26.44 14.22 -5.77
CA LEU A 4 -25.05 14.49 -6.17
C LEU A 4 -24.34 13.16 -6.43
N GLY A 5 -24.74 12.50 -7.51
CA GLY A 5 -23.90 11.51 -8.17
C GLY A 5 -23.01 12.23 -9.17
N LEU A 6 -21.76 12.51 -8.79
CA LEU A 6 -20.70 12.86 -9.73
C LEU A 6 -19.50 11.94 -9.46
N GLY A 7 -19.21 11.12 -10.46
CA GLY A 7 -18.09 10.19 -10.47
C GLY A 7 -16.76 10.90 -10.36
N LEU A 8 -16.16 10.81 -9.18
CA LEU A 8 -14.73 10.99 -8.94
C LEU A 8 -14.00 9.63 -8.95
N ALA A 9 -14.39 8.72 -9.84
CA ALA A 9 -13.49 7.66 -10.28
C ALA A 9 -12.44 8.29 -11.22
N GLY A 10 -11.69 9.27 -10.70
CA GLY A 10 -10.49 9.74 -11.37
C GLY A 10 -9.50 8.58 -11.45
N PRO A 11 -8.57 8.61 -12.42
CA PRO A 11 -7.49 7.61 -12.52
C PRO A 11 -6.67 7.49 -11.22
N GLY A 12 -6.80 8.46 -10.30
CA GLY A 12 -6.21 8.45 -8.97
C GLY A 12 -6.59 7.23 -8.11
N CYS A 13 -7.87 6.82 -8.04
CA CYS A 13 -8.23 5.67 -7.19
C CYS A 13 -7.56 4.38 -7.67
N GLN A 14 -7.61 4.09 -8.98
CA GLN A 14 -7.02 2.87 -9.52
C GLN A 14 -5.48 2.90 -9.54
N ALA A 15 -4.87 4.07 -9.78
CA ALA A 15 -3.42 4.23 -9.71
C ALA A 15 -2.89 4.07 -8.27
N GLN A 16 -3.68 4.48 -7.27
CA GLN A 16 -3.36 4.32 -5.86
C GLN A 16 -3.50 2.85 -5.41
N THR A 17 -4.57 2.15 -5.81
CA THR A 17 -4.71 0.71 -5.52
C THR A 17 -3.52 -0.09 -6.07
N LYS A 18 -3.09 0.18 -7.32
CA LYS A 18 -1.88 -0.46 -7.89
C LYS A 18 -0.60 -0.18 -7.10
N ARG A 19 -0.50 0.97 -6.44
CA ARG A 19 0.63 1.32 -5.58
C ARG A 19 0.56 0.58 -4.24
N CYS A 20 -0.63 0.42 -3.67
CA CYS A 20 -0.85 -0.38 -2.48
C CYS A 20 -0.53 -1.86 -2.72
N ASP A 21 -0.95 -2.41 -3.87
CA ASP A 21 -0.59 -3.77 -4.29
C ASP A 21 0.94 -3.94 -4.37
N ALA A 22 1.63 -2.96 -4.96
CA ALA A 22 3.08 -2.99 -5.10
C ALA A 22 3.79 -2.95 -3.73
N VAL A 23 3.33 -2.10 -2.80
CA VAL A 23 3.88 -2.03 -1.43
C VAL A 23 3.62 -3.33 -0.66
N ALA A 24 2.41 -3.88 -0.77
CA ALA A 24 2.02 -5.13 -0.13
C ALA A 24 2.81 -6.35 -0.63
N ALA A 25 3.09 -6.40 -1.94
CA ALA A 25 3.95 -7.40 -2.54
C ALA A 25 5.39 -7.26 -2.04
N HIS A 26 5.94 -6.05 -2.08
CA HIS A 26 7.32 -5.75 -1.66
C HIS A 26 7.57 -6.14 -0.20
N ILE A 27 6.67 -5.76 0.70
CA ILE A 27 6.82 -6.10 2.13
C ILE A 27 6.72 -7.61 2.36
N ALA A 28 5.88 -8.32 1.61
CA ALA A 28 5.80 -9.77 1.71
C ALA A 28 7.03 -10.48 1.14
N GLU A 29 7.68 -9.91 0.13
CA GLU A 29 8.98 -10.38 -0.38
C GLU A 29 10.08 -10.18 0.67
N LEU A 30 10.16 -8.99 1.29
CA LEU A 30 11.08 -8.70 2.38
C LEU A 30 10.86 -9.63 3.58
N ALA A 31 9.61 -9.84 3.98
CA ALA A 31 9.26 -10.73 5.08
C ALA A 31 9.70 -12.17 4.80
N GLN A 32 9.48 -12.67 3.58
CA GLN A 32 9.95 -14.01 3.19
C GLN A 32 11.48 -14.09 3.17
N ALA A 33 12.17 -13.08 2.65
CA ALA A 33 13.62 -13.03 2.60
C ALA A 33 14.25 -13.02 4.01
N GLU A 34 13.60 -12.36 4.97
CA GLU A 34 14.02 -12.31 6.37
C GLU A 34 13.57 -13.53 7.20
N GLY A 35 12.88 -14.50 6.59
CA GLY A 35 12.38 -15.69 7.28
C GLY A 35 11.15 -15.45 8.15
N VAL A 36 10.50 -14.30 7.99
CA VAL A 36 9.21 -13.97 8.61
C VAL A 36 8.09 -14.55 7.75
N ALA A 37 7.70 -15.80 8.05
CA ALA A 37 6.54 -16.42 7.42
C ALA A 37 5.25 -15.72 7.88
N ALA A 38 4.69 -14.84 7.03
CA ALA A 38 3.46 -14.12 7.32
C ALA A 38 2.42 -14.38 6.22
N PRO A 39 1.78 -15.57 6.19
CA PRO A 39 0.68 -15.83 5.28
C PRO A 39 -0.46 -14.81 5.50
N GLY A 40 -0.84 -14.10 4.45
CA GLY A 40 -1.87 -13.05 4.50
C GLY A 40 -1.35 -11.63 4.77
N LEU A 41 -0.03 -11.44 4.92
CA LEU A 41 0.55 -10.11 5.16
C LEU A 41 0.26 -9.11 4.02
N SER A 42 0.36 -9.54 2.77
CA SER A 42 0.05 -8.67 1.62
C SER A 42 -1.39 -8.16 1.66
N LEU A 43 -2.37 -9.04 1.95
CA LEU A 43 -3.77 -8.64 2.03
C LEU A 43 -4.05 -7.68 3.19
N ALA A 44 -3.37 -7.86 4.33
CA ALA A 44 -3.49 -6.94 5.46
C ALA A 44 -2.90 -5.56 5.13
N ILE A 45 -1.77 -5.51 4.43
CA ILE A 45 -1.11 -4.27 4.02
C ILE A 45 -1.89 -3.55 2.92
N GLU A 46 -2.45 -4.28 1.96
CA GLU A 46 -3.33 -3.73 0.94
C GLU A 46 -4.53 -3.03 1.59
N ALA A 47 -5.19 -3.71 2.54
CA ALA A 47 -6.31 -3.15 3.28
C ALA A 47 -5.95 -1.91 4.12
N ASP A 48 -4.80 -1.92 4.79
CA ASP A 48 -4.30 -0.77 5.56
C ASP A 48 -3.88 0.40 4.65
N CYS A 49 -3.35 0.11 3.47
CA CYS A 49 -2.94 1.11 2.49
C CYS A 49 -4.15 1.77 1.78
N ASP A 50 -5.21 1.01 1.54
CA ASP A 50 -6.47 1.52 1.00
C ASP A 50 -7.36 2.20 2.06
N ALA A 51 -6.99 2.10 3.35
CA ALA A 51 -7.71 2.77 4.44
C ALA A 51 -7.53 4.30 4.39
N GLU A 52 -8.56 5.02 4.82
CA GLU A 52 -8.52 6.49 4.93
C GLU A 52 -8.04 6.91 6.34
N PRO A 53 -7.09 7.85 6.47
CA PRO A 53 -6.44 8.59 5.39
C PRO A 53 -5.39 7.75 4.65
N ARG A 54 -5.41 7.82 3.32
CA ARG A 54 -4.45 7.10 2.48
C ARG A 54 -3.01 7.58 2.69
N PRO A 55 -2.02 6.70 2.56
CA PRO A 55 -0.62 7.08 2.62
C PRO A 55 -0.24 8.06 1.50
N SER A 56 0.65 8.99 1.81
CA SER A 56 1.17 9.94 0.82
C SER A 56 2.03 9.23 -0.23
N GLU A 57 2.15 9.82 -1.42
CA GLU A 57 3.02 9.29 -2.49
C GLU A 57 4.48 9.14 -2.04
N ALA A 58 5.01 10.10 -1.29
CA ALA A 58 6.37 10.04 -0.75
C ALA A 58 6.57 8.86 0.22
N LEU A 59 5.56 8.53 1.02
CA LEU A 59 5.60 7.38 1.93
C LEU A 59 5.63 6.07 1.14
N VAL A 60 4.77 5.94 0.13
CA VAL A 60 4.74 4.76 -0.76
C VAL A 60 6.09 4.58 -1.46
N GLU A 61 6.67 5.65 -2.01
CA GLU A 61 7.97 5.61 -2.67
C GLU A 61 9.09 5.19 -1.71
N CYS A 62 9.10 5.69 -0.47
CA CYS A 62 10.05 5.26 0.53
C CYS A 62 9.92 3.77 0.85
N MET A 63 8.70 3.28 1.05
CA MET A 63 8.43 1.88 1.36
C MET A 63 8.85 0.95 0.21
N LEU A 64 8.66 1.36 -1.04
CA LEU A 64 9.10 0.61 -2.23
C LEU A 64 10.63 0.63 -2.42
N ALA A 65 11.32 1.66 -1.92
CA ALA A 65 12.78 1.76 -1.98
C ALA A 65 13.48 1.05 -0.82
N ALA A 66 12.75 0.63 0.22
CA ALA A 66 13.31 -0.01 1.40
C ALA A 66 13.84 -1.43 1.10
N GLU A 67 15.01 -1.76 1.64
CA GLU A 67 15.65 -3.08 1.43
C GLU A 67 15.44 -4.07 2.59
N SER A 68 14.71 -3.67 3.64
CA SER A 68 14.40 -4.49 4.81
C SER A 68 13.09 -4.08 5.48
N LEU A 69 12.50 -4.96 6.28
CA LEU A 69 11.31 -4.65 7.08
C LEU A 69 11.55 -3.52 8.09
N GLU A 70 12.78 -3.38 8.59
CA GLU A 70 13.17 -2.26 9.44
C GLU A 70 13.15 -0.94 8.66
N ALA A 71 13.71 -0.92 7.45
CA ALA A 71 13.72 0.27 6.59
C ALA A 71 12.31 0.69 6.18
N VAL A 72 11.41 -0.26 5.90
CA VAL A 72 9.98 0.01 5.65
C VAL A 72 9.33 0.72 6.85
N ARG A 73 9.67 0.32 8.08
CA ARG A 73 9.13 0.93 9.31
C ARG A 73 9.67 2.34 9.58
N ALA A 74 10.75 2.74 8.93
CA ALA A 74 11.42 4.02 9.14
C ALA A 74 10.93 5.15 8.21
N CYS A 75 10.03 4.86 7.25
CA CYS A 75 9.62 5.75 6.16
C CYS A 75 8.66 6.93 6.50
#